data_AF-A0A7S3ZKZ2-F1
#
_entry.id   AF-A0A7S3ZKZ2-F1
#
_cell.length_a   1.000
_cell.length_b   1.000
_cell.length_c   1.000
_cell.angle_alpha   90.00
_cell.angle_beta   90.00
_cell.angle_gamma   90.00
#
_symmetry.space_group_name_H-M   'P 1'
#
loop_
_entity.id
_entity.type
_entity.pdbx_description
1 polymer ?
#
loop_
_entity_poly.entity_id
_entity_poly.type
_entity_poly.pdbx_seq_one_letter_code
_entity_poly.pdbx_strand_id
1 'polypeptide(L)'
;FERDLAEDVLSALGGREGGRVRRAVGDGRLAVDDGNVKPEQLPLLELARRCVPLGDAFLKCRAFCRGAARYERGRCAHAAAAKLREVLREYLVFVAQLETVVRSGKGGLARLAATCRDASVALDALVAACA
;
A
#
# COMPACT_ATOMS: atom_id res chain seq x y z
N PHE A 1 -4.93 20.19 -0.61
CA PHE A 1 -3.79 19.56 -1.31
C PHE A 1 -3.11 18.48 -0.47
N GLU A 2 -2.38 18.82 0.61
CA GLU A 2 -1.68 17.79 1.39
C GLU A 2 -2.66 16.75 1.95
N ARG A 3 -3.81 17.19 2.46
CA ARG A 3 -4.86 16.30 2.97
C ARG A 3 -5.45 15.39 1.88
N ASP A 4 -5.78 15.95 0.72
CA ASP A 4 -6.31 15.18 -0.42
C ASP A 4 -5.28 14.15 -0.92
N LEU A 5 -4.00 14.53 -0.96
CA LEU A 5 -2.90 13.64 -1.32
C LEU A 5 -2.70 12.53 -0.27
N ALA A 6 -2.84 12.85 1.02
CA ALA A 6 -2.77 11.87 2.09
C ALA A 6 -3.93 10.86 2.01
N GLU A 7 -5.15 11.32 1.69
CA GLU A 7 -6.30 10.45 1.47
C GLU A 7 -6.11 9.55 0.23
N ASP A 8 -5.55 10.07 -0.86
CA ASP A 8 -5.19 9.29 -2.04
C ASP A 8 -4.13 8.21 -1.72
N VAL A 9 -3.11 8.56 -0.93
CA VAL A 9 -2.08 7.61 -0.47
C VAL A 9 -2.70 6.53 0.42
N LEU A 10 -3.59 6.89 1.35
CA LEU A 10 -4.28 5.91 2.21
C LEU A 10 -5.15 4.94 1.37
N SER A 11 -5.85 5.44 0.35
CA SER A 11 -6.59 4.60 -0.60
C SER A 11 -5.64 3.62 -1.31
N ALA A 12 -4.48 4.12 -1.76
CA ALA A 12 -3.44 3.31 -2.40
C ALA A 12 -2.84 2.23 -1.50
N LEU A 13 -2.63 2.51 -0.20
CA LEU A 13 -2.19 1.52 0.78
C LEU A 13 -3.19 0.39 0.96
N GLY A 14 -4.49 0.66 0.81
CA GLY A 14 -5.55 -0.36 0.75
C GLY A 14 -5.63 -1.11 -0.58
N GLY A 15 -4.77 -0.80 -1.55
CA GLY A 15 -4.75 -1.38 -2.89
C GLY A 15 -5.88 -0.87 -3.80
N ARG A 16 -6.46 0.29 -3.49
CA ARG A 16 -7.44 1.00 -4.32
C ARG A 16 -6.77 2.14 -5.07
N GLU A 17 -7.33 2.51 -6.21
CA GLU A 17 -6.92 3.71 -6.91
C GLU A 17 -7.51 4.95 -6.21
N GLY A 18 -6.82 6.07 -6.32
CA GLY A 18 -7.22 7.39 -5.84
C GLY A 18 -7.24 8.42 -6.98
N GLY A 19 -7.44 9.68 -6.63
CA GLY A 19 -7.44 10.78 -7.60
C GLY A 19 -6.10 10.89 -8.33
N ARG A 20 -5.00 10.96 -7.56
CA ARG A 20 -3.62 11.09 -8.06
C ARG A 20 -2.79 9.81 -8.01
N VAL A 21 -3.17 8.82 -7.21
CA VAL A 21 -2.48 7.52 -7.19
C VAL A 21 -3.27 6.54 -8.03
N ARG A 22 -2.73 6.16 -9.19
CA ARG A 22 -3.40 5.27 -10.16
C ARG A 22 -2.49 4.11 -10.52
N ARG A 23 -3.08 3.03 -11.06
CA ARG A 23 -2.26 1.98 -11.67
C ARG A 23 -1.62 2.51 -12.95
N ALA A 24 -0.30 2.39 -13.04
CA ALA A 24 0.46 2.67 -14.24
C ALA A 24 0.01 1.75 -15.38
N VAL A 25 -0.20 2.34 -16.55
CA VAL A 25 -0.55 1.63 -17.77
C VAL A 25 0.68 0.82 -18.21
N GLY A 26 0.64 -0.50 -18.05
CA GLY A 26 1.74 -1.41 -18.38
C GLY A 26 1.98 -2.44 -17.28
N ASP A 27 2.69 -2.04 -16.22
CA ASP A 27 3.15 -2.95 -15.17
C ASP A 27 2.08 -3.21 -14.08
N GLY A 28 0.94 -2.50 -14.13
CA GLY A 28 -0.18 -2.64 -13.20
C GLY A 28 0.10 -2.21 -11.76
N ARG A 29 1.30 -1.66 -11.52
CA ARG A 29 1.77 -1.05 -10.27
C ARG A 29 1.11 0.28 -10.02
N LEU A 30 0.94 0.65 -8.76
CA LEU A 30 0.49 1.97 -8.37
C LEU A 30 1.59 3.00 -8.69
N ALA A 31 1.19 4.19 -9.13
CA ALA A 31 2.06 5.31 -9.44
C ALA A 31 1.35 6.63 -9.09
N VAL A 32 2.12 7.64 -8.72
CA VAL A 32 1.60 9.00 -8.48
C VAL A 32 1.67 9.80 -9.77
N ASP A 33 0.56 10.42 -10.16
CA ASP A 33 0.46 11.29 -11.34
C ASP A 33 0.95 12.71 -11.03
N ASP A 34 1.88 13.18 -11.87
CA ASP A 34 2.56 14.48 -11.77
C ASP A 34 1.98 15.55 -12.71
N GLY A 35 0.98 15.22 -13.55
CA GLY A 35 0.63 16.02 -14.73
C GLY A 35 0.16 17.47 -14.51
N ASN A 36 -0.01 17.93 -13.26
CA ASN A 36 -0.48 19.29 -12.97
C ASN A 36 -0.10 19.77 -11.55
N VAL A 37 1.19 19.81 -11.24
CA VAL A 37 1.68 20.15 -9.89
C VAL A 37 2.57 21.40 -9.90
N LYS A 38 2.35 22.31 -8.94
CA LYS A 38 3.25 23.44 -8.69
C LYS A 38 4.60 22.96 -8.12
N PRO A 39 5.71 23.66 -8.37
CA PRO A 39 7.03 23.28 -7.86
C PRO A 39 7.10 23.19 -6.32
N GLU A 40 6.31 23.99 -5.61
CA GLU A 40 6.22 23.98 -4.14
C GLU A 40 5.64 22.66 -3.57
N GLN A 41 4.91 21.91 -4.40
CA GLN A 41 4.23 20.68 -4.01
C GLN A 41 5.04 19.42 -4.35
N LEU A 42 6.14 19.54 -5.09
CA LEU A 42 7.03 18.42 -5.45
C LEU A 42 7.50 17.60 -4.23
N PRO A 43 7.95 18.22 -3.12
CA PRO A 43 8.39 17.47 -1.94
C PRO A 43 7.28 16.58 -1.34
N LEU A 44 6.03 17.04 -1.41
CA LEU A 44 4.87 16.27 -0.95
C LEU A 44 4.58 15.09 -1.89
N LEU A 45 4.71 15.28 -3.21
CA LEU A 45 4.59 14.17 -4.16
C LEU A 45 5.68 13.12 -3.99
N GLU A 46 6.93 13.55 -3.75
CA GLU A 46 8.02 12.62 -3.48
C GLU A 46 7.77 11.81 -2.20
N LEU A 47 7.21 12.43 -1.16
CA LEU A 47 6.76 11.70 0.03
C LEU A 47 5.66 10.69 -0.30
N ALA A 48 4.66 11.07 -1.10
CA ALA A 48 3.61 10.16 -1.53
C ALA A 48 4.16 8.98 -2.33
N ARG A 49 5.08 9.23 -3.27
CA ARG A 49 5.76 8.20 -4.10
C ARG A 49 6.47 7.15 -3.26
N ARG A 50 7.05 7.54 -2.12
CA ARG A 50 7.72 6.60 -1.21
C ARG A 50 6.75 5.66 -0.49
N CYS A 51 5.47 6.03 -0.38
CA CYS A 51 4.43 5.18 0.23
C CYS A 51 3.83 4.18 -0.77
N VAL A 52 3.86 4.50 -2.07
CA VAL A 52 3.23 3.69 -3.12
C VAL A 52 3.71 2.23 -3.18
N PRO A 53 5.02 1.92 -3.05
CA PRO A 53 5.51 0.54 -3.07
C PRO A 53 4.87 -0.37 -2.01
N LEU A 54 4.47 0.19 -0.86
CA LEU A 54 3.80 -0.57 0.20
C LEU A 54 2.41 -1.06 -0.25
N GLY A 55 1.66 -0.23 -0.97
CA GLY A 55 0.38 -0.62 -1.57
C GLY A 55 0.55 -1.71 -2.64
N ASP A 56 1.62 -1.63 -3.43
CA ASP A 56 1.95 -2.66 -4.42
C ASP A 56 2.34 -4.00 -3.76
N ALA A 57 3.13 -3.95 -2.69
CA ALA A 57 3.48 -5.13 -1.90
C ALA A 57 2.22 -5.81 -1.34
N PHE A 58 1.29 -5.03 -0.78
CA PHE A 58 0.00 -5.54 -0.32
C PHE A 58 -0.79 -6.22 -1.45
N LEU A 59 -0.86 -5.59 -2.63
CA LEU A 59 -1.54 -6.15 -3.79
C LEU A 59 -0.92 -7.46 -4.29
N LYS A 60 0.42 -7.57 -4.28
CA LYS A 60 1.14 -8.81 -4.62
C LYS A 60 0.82 -9.94 -3.65
N CYS A 61 0.92 -9.68 -2.35
CA CYS A 61 0.57 -10.66 -1.31
C CYS A 61 -0.90 -11.11 -1.43
N ARG A 62 -1.81 -10.16 -1.71
CA ARG A 62 -3.23 -10.47 -1.95
C ARG A 62 -3.43 -11.33 -3.19
N ALA A 63 -2.69 -11.08 -4.27
CA ALA A 63 -2.72 -11.90 -5.48
C ALA A 63 -2.19 -13.32 -5.23
N PHE A 64 -1.09 -13.46 -4.48
CA PHE A 64 -0.57 -14.76 -4.05
C PHE A 64 -1.62 -15.55 -3.27
N CYS A 65 -2.26 -14.93 -2.28
CA CYS A 65 -3.36 -15.55 -1.50
C CYS A 65 -4.53 -16.06 -2.35
N ARG A 66 -4.81 -15.40 -3.48
CA ARG A 66 -5.83 -15.84 -4.45
C ARG A 66 -5.34 -17.01 -5.29
N GLY A 67 -4.10 -16.97 -5.75
CA GLY A 67 -3.49 -18.06 -6.52
C GLY A 67 -3.26 -19.33 -5.71
N ALA A 68 -2.83 -19.19 -4.46
CA ALA A 68 -2.58 -20.30 -3.54
C ALA A 68 -3.85 -20.94 -2.96
N ALA A 69 -5.03 -20.40 -3.30
CA ALA A 69 -6.31 -21.04 -3.02
C ALA A 69 -6.66 -22.16 -4.02
N ARG A 70 -5.91 -22.29 -5.13
CA ARG A 70 -6.14 -23.35 -6.13
C ARG A 70 -5.72 -24.71 -5.58
N TYR A 71 -6.57 -25.71 -5.78
CA TYR A 71 -6.36 -27.09 -5.30
C TYR A 71 -5.02 -27.70 -5.76
N GLU A 72 -4.52 -27.26 -6.92
CA GLU A 72 -3.24 -27.70 -7.50
C GLU A 72 -2.00 -27.36 -6.66
N ARG A 73 -2.09 -26.40 -5.72
CA ARG A 73 -0.92 -25.93 -4.95
C ARG A 73 -0.64 -26.73 -3.66
N GLY A 74 -1.51 -27.67 -3.30
CA GLY A 74 -1.31 -28.56 -2.14
C GLY A 74 -1.45 -27.88 -0.76
N ARG A 75 -1.38 -28.70 0.30
CA ARG A 75 -1.72 -28.30 1.68
C ARG A 75 -0.79 -27.21 2.27
N CYS A 76 0.51 -27.26 1.97
CA CYS A 76 1.46 -26.27 2.48
C CYS A 76 1.19 -24.87 1.91
N ALA A 77 0.86 -24.76 0.61
CA ALA A 77 0.51 -23.49 0.00
C ALA A 77 -0.80 -22.92 0.57
N HIS A 78 -1.77 -23.78 0.88
CA HIS A 78 -3.00 -23.35 1.55
C HIS A 78 -2.75 -22.84 2.98
N ALA A 79 -1.89 -23.52 3.75
CA ALA A 79 -1.52 -23.08 5.09
C ALA A 79 -0.76 -21.74 5.07
N ALA A 80 0.19 -21.59 4.14
CA ALA A 80 0.91 -20.34 3.93
C ALA A 80 -0.04 -19.19 3.54
N ALA A 81 -0.97 -19.44 2.61
CA ALA A 81 -1.98 -18.45 2.22
C ALA A 81 -2.92 -18.09 3.39
N ALA A 82 -3.27 -19.04 4.25
CA ALA A 82 -4.09 -18.77 5.43
C ALA A 82 -3.37 -17.83 6.40
N LYS A 83 -2.09 -18.10 6.70
CA LYS A 83 -1.28 -17.22 7.55
C LYS A 83 -1.03 -15.85 6.93
N LEU A 84 -0.75 -15.79 5.63
CA LEU A 84 -0.60 -14.51 4.95
C LEU A 84 -1.89 -13.67 5.01
N ARG A 85 -3.08 -14.29 4.93
CA ARG A 85 -4.36 -13.57 5.10
C ARG A 85 -4.55 -12.99 6.51
N GLU A 86 -4.07 -13.65 7.55
CA GLU A 86 -4.08 -13.10 8.93
C GLU A 86 -3.25 -11.82 8.97
N VAL A 87 -2.01 -11.88 8.47
CA VAL A 87 -1.11 -10.71 8.42
C VAL A 87 -1.69 -9.57 7.58
N LEU A 88 -2.28 -9.89 6.42
CA LEU A 88 -2.92 -8.87 5.57
C LEU A 88 -4.13 -8.22 6.25
N ARG A 89 -4.84 -8.92 7.15
CA ARG A 89 -5.93 -8.32 7.94
C ARG A 89 -5.38 -7.34 8.97
N GLU A 90 -4.31 -7.71 9.67
CA GLU A 90 -3.63 -6.82 10.63
C GLU A 90 -3.12 -5.56 9.92
N TYR A 91 -2.54 -5.71 8.72
CA TYR A 91 -2.15 -4.58 7.89
C TYR A 91 -3.33 -3.65 7.56
N LEU A 92 -4.51 -4.19 7.20
CA LEU A 92 -5.69 -3.36 6.93
C LEU A 92 -6.20 -2.64 8.18
N VAL A 93 -6.12 -3.26 9.35
CA VAL A 93 -6.43 -2.61 10.63
C VAL A 93 -5.47 -1.46 10.88
N PHE A 94 -4.17 -1.67 10.64
CA PHE A 94 -3.16 -0.62 10.72
C PHE A 94 -3.44 0.54 9.76
N VAL A 95 -3.81 0.27 8.50
CA VAL A 95 -4.21 1.32 7.54
C VAL A 95 -5.45 2.09 8.04
N ALA A 96 -6.46 1.41 8.58
CA ALA A 96 -7.65 2.06 9.13
C ALA A 96 -7.34 2.96 10.35
N GLN A 97 -6.38 2.55 11.18
CA GLN A 97 -5.87 3.39 12.27
C GLN A 97 -5.17 4.64 11.73
N LEU A 98 -4.35 4.51 10.68
CA LEU A 98 -3.72 5.65 10.01
C LEU A 98 -4.74 6.61 9.40
N GLU A 99 -5.78 6.08 8.73
CA GLU A 99 -6.89 6.89 8.19
C GLU A 99 -7.54 7.74 9.28
N THR A 100 -7.75 7.15 10.47
CA THR A 100 -8.33 7.86 11.62
C THR A 100 -7.42 8.99 12.11
N VAL A 101 -6.11 8.72 12.21
CA VAL A 101 -5.12 9.72 12.65
C VAL A 101 -5.04 10.89 11.67
N VAL A 102 -5.01 10.61 10.36
CA VAL A 102 -4.99 11.65 9.32
C VAL A 102 -6.28 12.46 9.32
N ARG A 103 -7.44 11.80 9.44
CA ARG A 103 -8.74 12.49 9.51
C ARG A 103 -8.88 13.38 10.74
N SER A 104 -8.25 13.01 11.86
CA SER A 104 -8.22 13.81 13.09
C SER A 104 -7.30 15.05 13.01
N GLY A 105 -6.58 15.25 11.90
CA GLY A 105 -5.63 16.36 11.73
C GLY A 105 -4.32 16.20 12.51
N LYS A 106 -4.11 15.05 13.15
CA LYS A 106 -2.90 14.75 13.96
C LYS A 106 -1.80 14.02 13.18
N GLY A 107 -2.05 13.72 11.90
CA GLY A 107 -1.12 13.06 10.99
C GLY A 107 -0.92 13.84 9.71
N GLY A 108 0.31 14.32 9.47
CA GLY A 108 0.74 14.88 8.18
C GLY A 108 1.38 13.83 7.28
N LEU A 109 1.59 14.18 6.00
CA LEU A 109 2.09 13.25 4.98
C LEU A 109 3.50 12.73 5.32
N ALA A 110 4.34 13.56 5.94
CA ALA A 110 5.68 13.15 6.39
C ALA A 110 5.64 12.06 7.47
N ARG A 111 4.68 12.14 8.41
CA ARG A 111 4.52 11.14 9.47
C ARG A 111 3.99 9.84 8.89
N LEU A 112 3.02 9.90 7.97
CA LEU A 112 2.55 8.75 7.21
C LEU A 112 3.71 8.06 6.49
N ALA A 113 4.54 8.82 5.77
CA ALA A 113 5.67 8.27 5.02
C ALA A 113 6.72 7.60 5.93
N ALA A 114 6.92 8.11 7.14
CA ALA A 114 7.78 7.45 8.14
C ALA A 114 7.18 6.11 8.59
N THR A 115 5.90 6.09 8.98
CA THR A 115 5.25 4.84 9.43
C THR A 115 5.13 3.82 8.29
N CYS A 116 4.91 4.26 7.05
CA CYS A 116 4.89 3.39 5.89
C CYS A 116 6.26 2.75 5.62
N ARG A 117 7.37 3.47 5.87
CA ARG A 117 8.72 2.93 5.73
C ARG A 117 9.00 1.80 6.71
N ASP A 118 8.53 1.95 7.95
CA ASP A 118 8.71 0.90 8.97
C ASP A 118 7.89 -0.35 8.58
N ALA A 119 6.67 -0.15 8.07
CA ALA A 119 5.80 -1.22 7.59
C ALA A 119 6.31 -1.89 6.30
N SER A 120 6.99 -1.16 5.41
CA SER A 120 7.47 -1.69 4.13
C SER A 120 8.52 -2.78 4.32
N VAL A 121 9.41 -2.65 5.29
CA VAL A 121 10.42 -3.69 5.59
C VAL A 121 9.76 -5.05 5.89
N ALA A 122 8.69 -5.05 6.68
CA ALA A 122 7.96 -6.27 7.02
C ALA A 122 7.20 -6.83 5.81
N LEU A 123 6.52 -5.97 5.04
CA LEU A 123 5.77 -6.42 3.86
C LEU A 123 6.69 -6.91 2.73
N ASP A 124 7.84 -6.28 2.52
CA ASP A 124 8.82 -6.68 1.50
C ASP A 124 9.42 -8.06 1.80
N ALA A 125 9.68 -8.36 3.08
CA ALA A 125 10.08 -9.70 3.50
C ALA A 125 8.99 -10.75 3.20
N LEU A 126 7.71 -10.39 3.39
CA LEU A 126 6.59 -11.26 3.05
C LEU A 126 6.44 -11.43 1.53
N VAL A 127 6.63 -10.37 0.75
CA VAL A 127 6.61 -10.42 -0.72
C VAL A 127 7.72 -11.34 -1.24
N ALA A 128 8.92 -11.27 -0.67
CA ALA A 128 10.02 -12.16 -1.02
C ALA A 128 9.69 -13.64 -0.74
N ALA A 129 8.92 -13.91 0.33
CA ALA A 129 8.43 -15.27 0.64
C ALA A 129 7.26 -15.74 -0.25
N CYS A 130 6.63 -14.83 -1.01
CA CYS A 130 5.51 -15.12 -1.91
C CYS A 130 5.94 -15.31 -3.38
N ALA A 131 7.21 -15.03 -3.71
CA ALA A 131 7.80 -15.19 -5.04
C ALA A 131 8.27 -16.63 -5.27
#